data_AF-A0A410PJK1-F1
#
_entry.id   AF-A0A410PJK1-F1
#
_cell.length_a   1.000
_cell.length_b   1.000
_cell.length_c   1.000
_cell.angle_alpha   90.00
_cell.angle_beta   90.00
_cell.angle_gamma   90.00
#
_symmetry.space_group_name_H-M   'P 1'
#
loop_
_entity.id
_entity.type
_entity.pdbx_description
1 polymer ?
#
loop_
_entity_poly.entity_id
_entity_poly.type
_entity_poly.pdbx_seq_one_letter_code
_entity_poly.pdbx_strand_id
1 'polypeptide(L)' 'MPKILVIDDEPDILALVKNALQKDGHLITTAESPEKVELSSLNQFNLLLLDVMMLKVTASQLLFI' A
#
# COMPACT_ATOMS: atom_id res chain seq x y z
N MET A 1 -9.37 4.97 -14.95
CA MET A 1 -8.69 3.78 -14.42
C MET A 1 -7.95 4.17 -13.14
N PRO A 2 -8.41 3.76 -11.95
CA PRO A 2 -7.76 4.15 -10.70
C PRO A 2 -6.31 3.66 -10.60
N LYS A 3 -5.41 4.54 -10.17
CA LYS A 3 -4.05 4.20 -9.71
C LYS A 3 -4.08 3.89 -8.22
N ILE A 4 -3.57 2.72 -7.84
CA ILE A 4 -3.57 2.25 -6.46
C ILE A 4 -2.13 1.98 -6.05
N LEU A 5 -1.75 2.50 -4.89
CA LEU A 5 -0.49 2.17 -4.22
C LEU A 5 -0.77 1.14 -3.12
N VAL A 6 -0.01 0.05 -3.12
CA VAL A 6 -0.07 -1.00 -2.10
C VAL A 6 1.26 -1.06 -1.38
N ILE A 7 1.24 -0.99 -0.04
CA ILE A 7 2.43 -1.08 0.79
C ILE A 7 2.24 -2.21 1.80
N ASP A 8 3.11 -3.21 1.74
CA ASP A 8 3.07 -4.44 2.55
C ASP A 8 4.45 -5.09 2.52
N ASP A 9 4.99 -5.58 3.65
CA ASP A 9 6.35 -6.14 3.72
C ASP A 9 6.43 -7.59 3.24
N GLU A 10 5.28 -8.22 2.98
CA GLU A 10 5.18 -9.58 2.44
C GLU A 10 5.06 -9.55 0.89
N PRO A 11 6.09 -9.99 0.15
CA PRO A 11 6.09 -9.94 -1.33
C PRO A 11 4.97 -10.77 -1.97
N ASP A 12 4.55 -11.85 -1.31
CA ASP A 12 3.47 -12.71 -1.78
C ASP A 12 2.11 -12.00 -1.72
N ILE A 13 1.88 -11.17 -0.70
CA ILE A 13 0.68 -10.33 -0.58
C ILE A 13 0.69 -9.25 -1.67
N LEU A 14 1.82 -8.58 -1.88
CA LEU A 14 1.96 -7.60 -2.96
C LEU A 14 1.66 -8.22 -4.34
N ALA A 15 2.18 -9.42 -4.60
CA ALA A 15 1.92 -10.15 -5.84
C ALA A 15 0.44 -10.54 -5.99
N LEU A 16 -0.19 -11.04 -4.91
CA LEU A 16 -1.60 -11.40 -4.89
C LEU A 16 -2.50 -10.20 -5.21
N VAL A 17 -2.33 -9.10 -4.48
CA VAL A 17 -3.15 -7.88 -4.64
C VAL A 17 -2.95 -7.28 -6.01
N LYS A 18 -1.69 -7.19 -6.48
CA LYS A 18 -1.38 -6.72 -7.82
C LYS A 18 -2.08 -7.54 -8.90
N ASN A 19 -1.97 -8.87 -8.84
CA ASN A 19 -2.58 -9.74 -9.83
C ASN A 19 -4.12 -9.66 -9.82
N ALA A 20 -4.74 -9.54 -8.65
CA ALA A 20 -6.19 -9.40 -8.54
C ALA A 20 -6.69 -8.08 -9.12
N LEU A 21 -6.14 -6.95 -8.65
CA LEU A 21 -6.63 -5.63 -9.03
C LEU A 21 -6.21 -5.23 -10.46
N GLN A 22 -5.08 -5.73 -10.97
CA GLN A 22 -4.75 -5.56 -12.40
C GLN A 22 -5.74 -6.28 -13.31
N LYS A 23 -6.24 -7.47 -12.93
CA LYS A 23 -7.27 -8.19 -13.68
C LYS A 23 -8.60 -7.44 -13.72
N ASP A 24 -8.92 -6.72 -12.64
CA ASP A 24 -10.08 -5.82 -12.56
C ASP A 24 -9.87 -4.50 -13.33
N GLY A 25 -8.70 -4.33 -13.96
CA GLY A 25 -8.38 -3.21 -14.81
C GLY A 25 -7.82 -2.00 -14.08
N HIS A 26 -7.26 -2.14 -12.88
CA HIS A 26 -6.60 -1.04 -12.15
C HIS A 26 -5.09 -0.94 -12.45
N LEU A 27 -4.51 0.24 -12.24
CA LEU A 27 -3.06 0.45 -12.31
C LEU A 27 -2.47 0.31 -10.91
N ILE A 28 -1.61 -0.68 -10.70
CA ILE A 28 -1.08 -1.01 -9.38
C ILE A 28 0.41 -0.69 -9.28
N THR A 29 0.79 0.07 -8.26
CA THR A 29 2.16 0.25 -7.80
C THR A 29 2.29 -0.43 -6.43
N THR A 30 3.36 -1.19 -6.24
CA THR A 30 3.63 -1.92 -4.99
C THR A 30 4.93 -1.42 -4.37
N ALA A 31 4.99 -1.34 -3.05
CA ALA A 31 6.21 -1.06 -2.29
C ALA A 31 6.25 -1.96 -1.04
N GLU A 32 7.43 -2.45 -0.69
CA GLU A 32 7.58 -3.29 0.53
C GLU A 32 7.63 -2.47 1.82
N SER A 33 7.79 -1.15 1.71
CA SER A 33 7.84 -0.27 2.86
C SER A 33 7.52 1.18 2.47
N PRO A 34 7.00 2.01 3.38
CA PRO A 34 6.69 3.41 3.08
C PRO A 34 7.91 4.23 2.65
N GLU A 35 9.11 3.88 3.12
CA GLU A 35 10.36 4.58 2.79
C GLU A 35 10.76 4.41 1.31
N LYS A 36 10.23 3.38 0.64
CA LYS A 36 10.43 3.17 -0.80
C LYS A 36 9.51 4.04 -1.68
N VAL A 37 8.62 4.84 -1.08
CA VAL A 37 7.63 5.67 -1.79
C VAL A 37 8.00 7.15 -1.66
N GLU A 38 8.11 7.85 -2.78
CA GLU A 38 8.29 9.30 -2.79
C GLU A 38 6.99 10.02 -2.39
N LEU A 39 7.03 10.85 -1.34
CA LEU A 39 5.86 11.58 -0.83
C LEU A 39 5.24 12.53 -1.87
N SER A 40 6.07 13.16 -2.71
CA SER A 40 5.64 14.01 -3.82
C SER A 40 4.77 13.27 -4.84
N SER A 41 4.93 11.95 -4.91
CA SER A 41 4.26 11.07 -5.84
C SER A 41 2.86 10.65 -5.36
N LEU A 42 2.52 10.89 -4.08
CA LEU A 42 1.28 10.38 -3.47
C LEU A 42 0.01 10.95 -4.10
N ASN A 43 0.07 12.18 -4.63
CA ASN A 43 -1.05 12.83 -5.30
C ASN A 43 -1.47 12.15 -6.61
N GLN A 44 -0.68 11.21 -7.13
CA GLN A 44 -0.98 10.48 -8.36
C GLN A 44 -1.88 9.26 -8.13
N PHE A 45 -2.05 8.84 -6.88
CA PHE A 45 -2.82 7.66 -6.52
C PHE A 45 -4.23 8.05 -6.11
N ASN A 46 -5.21 7.24 -6.51
CA ASN A 46 -6.60 7.37 -6.13
C ASN A 46 -6.92 6.63 -4.83
N LEU A 47 -6.11 5.64 -4.47
CA LEU A 47 -6.26 4.83 -3.28
C LEU A 47 -4.87 4.36 -2.79
N LEU A 48 -4.70 4.34 -1.47
CA LEU A 48 -3.57 3.73 -0.80
C LEU A 48 -4.08 2.54 0.02
N LEU A 49 -3.45 1.38 -0.16
CA LEU A 49 -3.62 0.19 0.65
C LEU A 49 -2.34 0.01 1.46
N LEU A 50 -2.44 0.07 2.78
CA LEU A 50 -1.31 0.01 3.71
C LEU A 50 -1.54 -1.14 4.68
N ASP A 51 -0.59 -2.06 4.78
CA ASP A 51 -0.59 -3.02 5.88
C ASP A 51 -0.23 -2.33 7.21
N VAL A 52 -1.03 -2.63 8.22
CA VAL A 52 -0.92 -2.10 9.57
C VAL A 52 0.02 -2.96 10.43
N MET A 53 0.25 -4.21 10.06
CA MET A 53 1.13 -5.13 10.80
C MET A 53 2.60 -4.74 10.65
N MET A 54 2.98 -4.12 9.51
CA MET A 54 4.26 -3.43 9.31
C MET A 54 4.51 -2.25 10.27
N LEU A 55 3.46 -1.65 10.83
CA LEU A 55 3.63 -0.51 11.71
C LEU A 55 4.29 -1.00 13.00
N LYS A 56 5.48 -0.47 13.30
CA LYS A 56 6.17 -0.64 14.60
C LYS A 56 5.42 0.03 15.77
N VAL A 57 4.25 0.58 15.49
CA VAL A 57 3.36 1.31 16.39
C VAL A 57 2.43 0.26 17.00
N THR A 58 2.65 -0.09 18.26
CA THR A 58 1.75 -1.00 18.99
C THR A 58 0.33 -0.42 18.98
N ALA A 59 -0.71 -1.25 18.81
CA ALA A 59 -2.12 -0.82 18.72
C ALA A 59 -2.57 0.17 19.81
N SER A 60 -1.92 0.16 20.98
CA SER A 60 -2.13 1.12 22.06
C SER A 60 -1.81 2.58 21.70
N GLN A 61 -0.98 2.84 20.68
CA GLN A 61 -0.62 4.19 20.24
C GLN A 61 -1.57 4.74 19.16
N LEU A 62 -2.23 3.86 18.40
CA LEU A 62 -3.22 4.25 17.38
C LEU A 62 -4.53 4.77 17.98
N LEU A 63 -4.86 4.40 19.23
CA LEU A 63 -6.08 4.86 19.91
C LEU A 63 -5.98 6.31 20.45
N PHE A 64 -4.85 6.98 20.29
CA PHE A 64 -4.62 8.34 20.81
C PHE A 64 -4.64 9.44 19.72
N ILE A 65 -5.19 9.14 18.55
CA ILE A 65 -5.43 10.12 17.49
C ILE A 65 -6.92 10.25 17.17
#